data_AF-A0A6S6U2C4-F1
#
_entry.id   AF-A0A6S6U2C4-F1
#
_cell.length_a   1.000
_cell.length_b   1.000
_cell.length_c   1.000
_cell.angle_alpha   90.00
_cell.angle_beta   90.00
_cell.angle_gamma   90.00
#
_symmetry.space_group_name_H-M   'P 1'
#
loop_
_entity.id
_entity.type
_entity.pdbx_description
1 polymer ?
#
loop_
_entity_poly.entity_id
_entity_poly.type
_entity_poly.pdbx_seq_one_letter_code
_entity_poly.pdbx_strand_id
1 'polypeptide(L)'
;MNGKNVVIEGPPGTGKSQTISNMVAALIADGKSVLFVSEKLAALEVVYQRLSDVGLGDFCLELHSHKTQKLKVLESIKKRIDGEYQIPSELEIVKYQIENKKNQLRDYLDVLHCEYGEISKKIFEIFWLV
;
A
#
# COMPACT_ATOMS: atom_id res chain seq x y z
N MET A 1 10.41 -4.66 -11.42
CA MET A 1 10.36 -6.07 -10.94
C MET A 1 10.62 -6.99 -12.12
N ASN A 2 11.78 -7.66 -12.17
CA ASN A 2 12.20 -8.53 -13.29
C ASN A 2 11.53 -9.92 -13.26
N GLY A 3 10.19 -10.01 -13.26
CA GLY A 3 9.47 -11.28 -13.42
C GLY A 3 9.75 -12.35 -12.35
N LYS A 4 10.00 -11.93 -11.09
CA LYS A 4 10.23 -12.86 -9.96
C LYS A 4 8.94 -13.13 -9.20
N ASN A 5 8.73 -14.38 -8.82
CA ASN A 5 7.64 -14.77 -7.91
C ASN A 5 8.00 -14.40 -6.47
N VAL A 6 7.02 -13.90 -5.72
CA VAL A 6 7.18 -13.50 -4.31
C VAL A 6 6.05 -14.13 -3.51
N VAL A 7 6.39 -14.69 -2.35
CA VAL A 7 5.43 -15.20 -1.36
C VAL A 7 5.46 -14.27 -0.15
N ILE A 8 4.27 -13.88 0.33
CA ILE A 8 4.10 -13.06 1.53
C ILE A 8 3.30 -13.88 2.54
N GLU A 9 3.93 -14.22 3.65
CA GLU A 9 3.29 -14.88 4.78
C GLU A 9 3.20 -13.94 5.98
N GLY A 10 2.11 -14.05 6.74
CA GLY A 10 1.91 -13.27 7.95
C GLY A 10 0.74 -13.80 8.76
N PRO A 11 0.83 -13.79 10.11
CA PRO A 11 -0.29 -14.15 11.00
C PRO A 11 -1.59 -13.37 10.72
N PRO A 12 -2.75 -13.82 11.25
CA PRO A 12 -3.98 -13.03 11.22
C PRO A 12 -3.75 -11.62 11.81
N GLY A 13 -4.30 -10.58 11.17
CA GLY A 13 -4.14 -9.19 11.63
C GLY A 13 -2.85 -8.47 11.22
N THR A 14 -1.86 -9.13 10.60
CA THR A 14 -0.58 -8.49 10.23
C THR A 14 -0.61 -7.69 8.92
N GLY A 15 -1.78 -7.24 8.49
CA GLY A 15 -1.89 -6.32 7.36
C GLY A 15 -1.68 -6.92 5.96
N LYS A 16 -1.78 -8.25 5.76
CA LYS A 16 -1.62 -8.88 4.43
C LYS A 16 -2.41 -8.20 3.31
N SER A 17 -3.70 -7.91 3.54
CA SER A 17 -4.53 -7.21 2.55
C SER A 17 -4.06 -5.77 2.31
N GLN A 18 -3.48 -5.10 3.31
CA GLN A 18 -2.83 -3.79 3.12
C GLN A 18 -1.62 -3.94 2.21
N THR A 19 -0.77 -4.95 2.46
CA THR A 19 0.43 -5.19 1.66
C THR A 19 0.07 -5.47 0.20
N ILE A 20 -0.97 -6.27 -0.05
CA ILE A 20 -1.49 -6.54 -1.40
C ILE A 20 -1.98 -5.24 -2.04
N SER A 21 -2.82 -4.45 -1.34
CA SER A 21 -3.37 -3.20 -1.87
C SER A 21 -2.26 -2.19 -2.22
N ASN A 22 -1.26 -2.05 -1.33
CA ASN A 22 -0.10 -1.20 -1.56
C ASN A 22 0.73 -1.67 -2.77
N MET A 23 0.89 -2.98 -2.94
CA MET A 23 1.59 -3.55 -4.09
C MET A 23 0.84 -3.25 -5.39
N VAL A 24 -0.49 -3.44 -5.41
CA VAL A 24 -1.33 -3.09 -6.57
C VAL A 24 -1.19 -1.61 -6.90
N ALA A 25 -1.31 -0.72 -5.90
CA ALA A 25 -1.15 0.72 -6.08
C ALA A 25 0.22 1.10 -6.66
N ALA A 26 1.30 0.50 -6.15
CA ALA A 26 2.66 0.73 -6.67
C ALA A 26 2.82 0.25 -8.12
N LEU A 27 2.23 -0.89 -8.48
CA LEU A 27 2.27 -1.41 -9.85
C LEU A 27 1.46 -0.53 -10.82
N ILE A 28 0.31 0.00 -10.37
CA ILE A 28 -0.48 0.97 -11.14
C ILE A 28 0.32 2.26 -11.35
N ALA A 29 1.00 2.77 -10.30
CA ALA A 29 1.86 3.94 -10.40
C ALA A 29 3.04 3.73 -11.38
N ASP A 30 3.53 2.50 -11.50
CA ASP A 30 4.53 2.09 -12.50
C ASP A 30 3.95 1.90 -13.92
N GLY A 31 2.65 2.14 -14.13
CA GLY A 31 1.97 1.95 -15.43
C GLY A 31 1.73 0.48 -15.82
N LYS A 32 1.75 -0.44 -14.86
CA LYS A 32 1.55 -1.88 -15.12
C LYS A 32 0.08 -2.28 -14.97
N SER A 33 -0.32 -3.29 -15.72
CA SER A 33 -1.58 -3.99 -15.50
C SER A 33 -1.43 -5.07 -14.42
N VAL A 34 -2.46 -5.23 -13.58
CA VAL A 34 -2.48 -6.20 -12.47
C VAL A 34 -3.75 -7.04 -12.56
N LEU A 35 -3.59 -8.36 -12.56
CA LEU A 35 -4.70 -9.31 -12.40
C LEU A 35 -4.67 -9.84 -10.96
N PHE A 36 -5.66 -9.47 -10.17
CA PHE A 36 -5.82 -9.96 -8.80
C PHE A 36 -6.87 -11.07 -8.76
N VAL A 37 -6.50 -12.23 -8.21
CA VAL A 37 -7.35 -13.42 -8.10
C VAL A 37 -7.32 -13.92 -6.67
N SER A 38 -8.46 -14.40 -6.19
CA SER A 38 -8.62 -15.01 -4.88
C SER A 38 -9.71 -16.08 -4.95
N GLU A 39 -9.58 -17.11 -4.12
CA GLU A 39 -10.64 -18.11 -3.90
C GLU A 39 -11.87 -17.49 -3.21
N LYS A 40 -11.64 -16.55 -2.28
CA LYS A 40 -12.70 -15.93 -1.48
C LYS A 40 -13.05 -14.54 -2.00
N LEU A 41 -14.34 -14.31 -2.26
CA LEU A 41 -14.89 -13.00 -2.65
C LEU A 41 -14.53 -11.90 -1.63
N ALA A 42 -14.62 -12.20 -0.33
CA ALA A 42 -14.29 -11.26 0.72
C ALA A 42 -12.87 -10.67 0.61
N ALA A 43 -11.89 -11.42 0.10
CA ALA A 43 -10.54 -10.89 -0.11
C ALA A 43 -10.48 -9.92 -1.30
N LEU A 44 -11.26 -10.18 -2.36
CA LEU A 44 -11.41 -9.26 -3.50
C LEU A 44 -12.03 -7.95 -3.04
N GLU A 45 -13.15 -8.03 -2.30
CA GLU A 45 -13.87 -6.87 -1.77
C GLU A 45 -12.99 -6.02 -0.84
N VAL A 46 -12.25 -6.65 0.09
CA VAL A 46 -11.37 -5.92 1.01
C VAL A 46 -10.27 -5.15 0.28
N VAL A 47 -9.67 -5.74 -0.75
CA VAL A 47 -8.62 -5.07 -1.54
C VAL A 47 -9.23 -3.97 -2.40
N TYR A 48 -10.37 -4.24 -3.06
CA TYR A 48 -11.09 -3.24 -3.86
C TYR A 48 -11.53 -2.05 -3.01
N GLN A 49 -12.08 -2.27 -1.82
CA GLN A 49 -12.51 -1.20 -0.93
C GLN A 49 -11.31 -0.34 -0.50
N ARG A 50 -10.19 -0.95 -0.12
CA ARG A 50 -8.97 -0.19 0.25
C ARG A 50 -8.44 0.67 -0.88
N LEU A 51 -8.47 0.18 -2.12
CA LEU A 51 -8.08 0.96 -3.29
C LEU A 51 -9.11 2.09 -3.54
N SER A 52 -10.39 1.80 -3.41
CA SER A 52 -11.48 2.77 -3.58
C SER A 52 -11.42 3.90 -2.55
N ASP A 53 -11.15 3.58 -1.30
CA ASP A 53 -11.06 4.54 -0.19
C ASP A 53 -9.95 5.59 -0.39
N VAL A 54 -8.91 5.26 -1.17
CA VAL A 54 -7.81 6.17 -1.52
C VAL A 54 -7.94 6.73 -2.94
N GLY A 55 -9.11 6.59 -3.57
CA GLY A 55 -9.40 7.13 -4.91
C GLY A 55 -8.87 6.29 -6.07
N LEU A 56 -8.33 5.10 -5.82
CA LEU A 56 -7.83 4.18 -6.85
C LEU A 56 -8.88 3.20 -7.39
N GLY A 57 -10.10 3.22 -6.84
CA GLY A 57 -11.20 2.34 -7.26
C GLY A 57 -11.59 2.52 -8.73
N ASP A 58 -11.45 3.74 -9.26
CA ASP A 58 -11.71 4.01 -10.67
C ASP A 58 -10.71 3.31 -11.62
N PHE A 59 -9.55 2.87 -11.13
CA PHE A 59 -8.59 2.08 -11.92
C PHE A 59 -8.80 0.57 -11.79
N CYS A 60 -9.80 0.13 -11.01
CA CYS A 60 -10.06 -1.28 -10.74
C CYS A 60 -11.24 -1.78 -11.56
N LEU A 61 -11.07 -2.85 -12.36
CA LEU A 61 -12.18 -3.52 -13.04
C LEU A 61 -12.56 -4.82 -12.32
N GLU A 62 -13.73 -4.84 -11.70
CA GLU A 62 -14.25 -6.04 -11.03
C GLU A 62 -15.01 -6.95 -12.02
N LEU A 63 -14.72 -8.26 -12.00
CA LEU A 63 -15.26 -9.24 -12.96
C LEU A 63 -15.93 -10.48 -12.32
N HIS A 64 -16.37 -10.38 -11.06
CA HIS A 64 -16.95 -11.53 -10.34
C HIS A 64 -18.42 -11.78 -10.75
N SER A 65 -18.70 -12.80 -11.58
CA SER A 65 -19.94 -12.92 -12.38
C SER A 65 -21.30 -13.05 -11.65
N HIS A 66 -22.29 -12.30 -12.13
CA HIS A 66 -23.68 -12.73 -12.36
C HIS A 66 -24.21 -11.98 -13.61
N LYS A 67 -25.13 -12.57 -14.39
CA LYS A 67 -25.67 -12.07 -15.68
C LYS A 67 -26.10 -10.59 -15.71
N THR A 68 -26.34 -9.99 -14.55
CA THR A 68 -26.73 -8.58 -14.32
C THR A 68 -25.57 -7.57 -14.43
N GLN A 69 -24.32 -8.00 -14.60
CA GLN A 69 -23.15 -7.10 -14.50
C GLN A 69 -22.67 -6.47 -15.81
N LYS A 70 -23.13 -6.90 -17.00
CA LYS A 70 -22.63 -6.35 -18.27
C LYS A 70 -22.85 -4.83 -18.36
N LEU A 71 -24.03 -4.35 -17.96
CA LEU A 71 -24.32 -2.92 -17.92
C LEU A 71 -23.42 -2.19 -16.91
N LYS A 72 -23.24 -2.74 -15.70
CA LYS A 72 -22.34 -2.16 -14.69
C LYS A 72 -20.89 -2.04 -15.16
N VAL A 73 -20.40 -3.06 -15.87
CA VAL A 73 -19.05 -3.02 -16.46
C VAL A 73 -18.96 -1.90 -17.48
N LEU A 74 -19.93 -1.80 -18.40
CA LEU A 74 -19.98 -0.74 -19.41
C LEU A 74 -20.08 0.66 -18.77
N GLU A 75 -20.91 0.83 -17.75
CA GLU A 75 -21.03 2.06 -16.98
C GLU A 75 -19.70 2.42 -16.29
N SER A 76 -19.01 1.44 -15.68
CA SER A 76 -17.72 1.68 -15.05
C SER A 76 -16.66 2.12 -16.06
N ILE A 77 -16.65 1.52 -17.25
CA ILE A 77 -15.72 1.89 -18.33
C ILE A 77 -16.05 3.30 -18.82
N LYS A 78 -17.32 3.60 -19.06
CA LYS A 78 -17.76 4.94 -19.49
C LYS A 78 -17.35 6.01 -18.48
N LYS A 79 -17.61 5.78 -17.19
CA LYS A 79 -17.21 6.70 -16.11
C LYS A 79 -15.71 7.01 -16.13
N ARG A 80 -14.87 6.03 -16.47
CA ARG A 80 -13.41 6.18 -16.52
C ARG A 80 -12.93 6.90 -17.76
N ILE A 81 -13.55 6.63 -18.91
CA ILE A 81 -13.25 7.34 -20.18
C ILE A 81 -13.64 8.81 -20.07
N ASP A 82 -14.80 9.09 -19.47
CA ASP A 82 -15.33 10.44 -19.30
C ASP A 82 -14.78 11.15 -18.04
N GLY A 83 -13.93 10.46 -17.25
CA GLY A 83 -13.46 10.93 -15.95
C GLY A 83 -12.29 11.90 -16.05
N GLU A 84 -12.34 12.96 -15.25
CA GLU A 84 -11.20 13.87 -15.05
C GLU A 84 -10.55 13.60 -13.68
N TYR A 85 -9.24 13.34 -13.69
CA TYR A 85 -8.46 13.07 -12.48
C TYR A 85 -7.56 14.26 -12.17
N GLN A 86 -7.81 14.89 -11.03
CA GLN A 86 -7.03 16.04 -10.56
C GLN A 86 -5.90 15.57 -9.65
N ILE A 87 -4.75 16.24 -9.73
CA ILE A 87 -3.64 16.02 -8.78
C ILE A 87 -4.08 16.60 -7.43
N PRO A 88 -4.04 15.82 -6.33
CA PRO A 88 -4.39 16.34 -5.01
C PRO A 88 -3.54 17.56 -4.64
N SER A 89 -4.18 18.66 -4.25
CA SER A 89 -3.51 19.91 -3.87
C SER A 89 -2.54 19.74 -2.69
N GLU A 90 -2.81 18.77 -1.83
CA GLU A 90 -2.04 18.48 -0.62
C GLU A 90 -0.85 17.54 -0.87
N LEU A 91 -0.65 17.05 -2.10
CA LEU A 91 0.34 16.01 -2.41
C LEU A 91 1.75 16.37 -1.92
N GLU A 92 2.20 17.60 -2.18
CA GLU A 92 3.53 18.04 -1.77
C GLU A 92 3.65 18.23 -0.26
N ILE A 93 2.58 18.67 0.41
CA ILE A 93 2.52 18.79 1.86
C ILE A 93 2.63 17.41 2.51
N VAL A 94 1.87 16.44 2.01
CA VAL A 94 1.88 15.06 2.52
C VAL A 94 3.26 14.41 2.31
N LYS A 95 3.87 14.57 1.13
CA LYS A 95 5.24 14.10 0.87
C LYS A 95 6.24 14.67 1.86
N TYR A 96 6.18 15.97 2.11
CA TYR A 96 7.06 16.64 3.07
C TYR A 96 6.88 16.09 4.50
N GLN A 97 5.63 15.89 4.94
CA GLN A 97 5.35 15.31 6.25
C GLN A 97 5.88 13.88 6.41
N ILE A 98 5.78 13.06 5.35
CA ILE A 98 6.30 11.69 5.33
C ILE A 98 7.83 11.69 5.46
N GLU A 99 8.53 12.50 4.66
CA GLU A 99 10.00 12.57 4.74
C GLU A 99 10.46 13.10 6.09
N ASN A 100 9.76 14.08 6.69
CA ASN A 100 10.07 14.55 8.04
C ASN A 100 9.92 13.46 9.09
N LYS A 101 8.81 12.70 9.09
CA LYS A 101 8.61 11.59 10.04
C LYS A 101 9.64 10.48 9.86
N LYS A 102 10.04 10.21 8.62
CA LYS A 102 11.07 9.23 8.29
C LYS A 102 12.44 9.66 8.81
N ASN A 103 12.78 10.94 8.68
CA ASN A 103 13.99 11.52 9.26
C ASN A 103 13.97 11.42 10.79
N GLN A 104 12.86 11.77 11.44
CA GLN A 104 12.72 11.62 12.91
C GLN A 104 12.95 10.18 13.38
N LEU A 105 12.39 9.19 12.67
CA LEU A 105 12.61 7.77 12.98
C LEU A 105 14.08 7.37 12.77
N ARG A 106 14.72 7.90 11.72
CA ARG A 106 16.13 7.66 11.44
C ARG A 106 17.01 8.24 12.52
N ASP A 107 16.79 9.49 12.91
CA ASP A 107 17.53 10.16 13.98
C ASP A 107 17.41 9.39 15.31
N TYR A 108 16.19 8.91 15.63
CA TYR A 108 15.97 8.06 16.79
C TYR A 108 16.76 6.75 16.72
N LEU A 109 16.77 6.08 15.56
CA LEU A 109 17.56 4.87 15.35
C LEU A 109 19.06 5.15 15.45
N ASP A 110 19.54 6.26 14.92
CA ASP A 110 20.95 6.66 14.97
C ASP A 110 21.39 6.87 16.43
N VAL A 111 20.55 7.51 17.25
CA VAL A 111 20.77 7.64 18.69
C VAL A 111 20.77 6.27 19.38
N LEU A 112 19.81 5.39 19.08
CA LEU A 112 19.77 4.06 19.69
C LEU A 112 21.03 3.22 19.40
N HIS A 113 21.65 3.43 18.23
CA HIS A 113 22.84 2.69 17.81
C HIS A 113 24.17 3.38 18.10
N CYS A 114 24.16 4.58 18.69
CA CYS A 114 25.40 5.25 19.09
C CYS A 114 26.01 4.58 20.34
N GLU A 115 27.34 4.57 20.40
CA GLU A 115 28.08 4.10 21.58
C GLU A 115 28.03 5.18 22.65
N TYR A 116 27.65 4.80 23.88
CA TYR A 116 27.49 5.74 24.98
C TYR A 116 28.54 5.54 26.07
N GLY A 117 29.35 6.58 26.29
CA GLY A 117 30.36 6.65 27.36
C GLY A 117 31.53 5.68 27.16
N GLU A 118 32.34 5.51 28.21
CA GLU A 118 33.53 4.64 28.21
C GLU A 118 33.20 3.14 28.06
N ILE A 119 31.92 2.78 28.17
CA ILE A 119 31.45 1.39 28.19
C ILE A 119 31.38 0.81 26.76
N SER A 120 31.51 1.64 25.71
CA SER A 120 31.49 1.22 24.28
C SER A 120 30.30 0.32 23.91
N LYS A 121 29.18 0.45 24.62
CA LYS A 121 27.92 -0.26 24.37
C LYS A 121 26.92 0.66 23.71
N LYS A 122 26.05 0.09 22.88
CA LYS A 122 24.99 0.85 22.22
C LYS A 122 23.86 1.17 23.19
N ILE A 123 23.22 2.32 23.02
CA ILE A 123 22.11 2.74 23.88
C ILE A 123 21.00 1.68 23.94
N PHE A 124 20.66 1.04 22.81
CA PHE A 124 19.63 0.00 22.82
C PHE A 124 20.02 -1.23 23.65
N GLU A 125 21.31 -1.57 23.74
CA GLU A 125 21.78 -2.69 24.56
C GLU A 125 21.60 -2.37 26.04
N ILE A 126 21.82 -1.12 26.45
CA ILE A 126 21.66 -0.68 27.84
C ILE A 126 20.18 -0.70 28.24
N PHE A 127 19.28 -0.22 27.39
CA PHE A 127 17.85 -0.14 27.70
C PHE A 127 17.12 -1.49 27.67
N TRP A 128 17.61 -2.46 26.89
CA TRP A 128 16.92 -3.74 26.67
C TRP A 128 17.61 -4.95 27.32
N LEU A 129 18.57 -4.70 28.22
CA LEU A 129 19.27 -5.71 29.03
C LEU A 129 18.51 -6.16 30.29
N VAL A 130 17.19 -5.94 30.34
CA VAL A 130 16.31 -6.50 31.40
C VAL A 130 15.81 -7.88 30.98
#